data_AF-A0A8K0QZ15-F1
#
_entry.id   AF-A0A8K0QZ15-F1
#
_cell.length_a   1.000
_cell.length_b   1.000
_cell.length_c   1.000
_cell.angle_alpha   90.00
_cell.angle_beta   90.00
_cell.angle_gamma   90.00
#
_symmetry.space_group_name_H-M   'P 1'
#
loop_
_entity.id
_entity.type
_entity.pdbx_description
1 polymer ?
#
loop_
_entity_poly.entity_id
_entity_poly.type
_entity_poly.pdbx_seq_one_letter_code
_entity_poly.pdbx_strand_id
1 'polypeptide(L)'
;LIRTCATKIESLISVYPQHFHTIEDAKTFIRTRCEKHGFEYAFSTTMAAWEKRYVVDKARFLVALRAYEDGEFHLRVPLARPDQLREAVEANIQRLTPLLPSRPHVFTNLSAARDHVRHVASEIGFKYIHHPGVETWKFEMWVNFNTARRAFEAGMFET
;
A
#
# COMPACT_ATOMS: atom_id res chain seq x y z
N LEU A 1 -15.88 8.62 5.83
CA LEU A 1 -15.16 8.01 6.98
C LEU A 1 -13.69 8.42 7.05
N ILE A 2 -12.84 8.02 6.10
CA ILE A 2 -11.37 8.27 6.15
C ILE A 2 -11.02 9.76 6.41
N ARG A 3 -11.59 10.69 5.63
CA ARG A 3 -11.34 12.15 5.81
C ARG A 3 -11.78 12.66 7.18
N THR A 4 -12.96 12.22 7.64
CA THR A 4 -13.49 12.56 8.96
C THR A 4 -12.57 12.07 10.08
N CYS A 5 -12.05 10.84 9.97
CA CYS A 5 -11.06 10.32 10.91
C CYS A 5 -9.77 11.15 10.88
N ALA A 6 -9.26 11.48 9.69
CA ALA A 6 -8.04 12.27 9.54
C ALA A 6 -8.14 13.64 10.25
N THR A 7 -9.23 14.39 10.02
CA THR A 7 -9.45 15.69 10.68
C THR A 7 -9.54 15.58 12.20
N LYS A 8 -10.17 14.54 12.73
CA LYS A 8 -10.18 14.33 14.18
C LYS A 8 -8.79 14.02 14.72
N ILE A 9 -8.03 13.18 14.03
CA ILE A 9 -6.66 12.83 14.41
C ILE A 9 -5.74 14.06 14.38
N GLU A 10 -5.87 14.93 13.36
CA GLU A 10 -5.11 16.19 13.26
C GLU A 10 -5.25 17.04 14.53
N SER A 11 -6.48 17.17 15.06
CA SER A 11 -6.73 17.93 16.30
C SER A 11 -6.06 17.36 17.56
N LEU A 12 -5.60 16.10 17.53
CA LEU A 12 -4.91 15.47 18.66
C LEU A 12 -3.40 15.72 18.65
N ILE A 13 -2.85 16.27 17.56
CA ILE A 13 -1.42 16.43 17.38
C ILE A 13 -1.10 17.92 17.41
N SER A 14 -0.43 18.35 18.48
CA SER A 14 -0.02 19.75 18.64
C SER A 14 1.35 20.06 18.04
N VAL A 15 2.26 19.09 18.02
CA VAL A 15 3.65 19.27 17.56
C VAL A 15 4.17 17.99 16.93
N TYR A 16 4.78 18.11 15.75
CA TYR A 16 5.53 17.04 15.08
C TYR A 16 7.03 17.12 15.40
N PRO A 17 7.73 15.98 15.50
CA PRO A 17 9.18 15.92 15.34
C PRO A 17 9.60 16.54 14.00
N GLN A 18 10.69 17.32 13.98
CA GLN A 18 11.15 18.00 12.77
C GLN A 18 11.55 17.04 11.63
N HIS A 19 11.97 15.83 11.97
CA HIS A 19 12.44 14.85 11.00
C HIS A 19 11.87 13.46 11.28
N PHE A 20 11.38 12.83 10.22
CA PHE A 20 11.12 11.41 10.18
C PHE A 20 12.01 10.75 9.14
N HIS A 21 12.34 9.47 9.33
CA HIS A 21 13.12 8.75 8.33
C HIS A 21 12.24 8.47 7.08
N THR A 22 11.01 8.01 7.29
CA THR A 22 10.00 7.74 6.25
C THR A 22 8.61 8.23 6.67
N ILE A 23 7.66 8.24 5.73
CA ILE A 23 6.25 8.54 6.04
C ILE A 23 5.61 7.48 6.96
N GLU A 24 6.12 6.24 6.95
CA GLU A 24 5.64 5.18 7.83
C GLU A 24 6.04 5.42 9.29
N ASP A 25 7.19 6.06 9.52
CA ASP A 25 7.58 6.50 10.87
C ASP A 25 6.64 7.61 11.38
N ALA A 26 6.28 8.55 10.50
CA ALA A 26 5.28 9.58 10.81
C ALA A 26 3.91 8.95 11.14
N LYS A 27 3.46 7.96 10.36
CA LYS A 27 2.23 7.19 10.66
C LYS A 27 2.30 6.46 11.99
N THR A 28 3.47 5.91 12.33
CA THR A 28 3.71 5.24 13.61
C THR A 28 3.62 6.23 14.78
N PHE A 29 4.20 7.42 14.63
CA PHE A 29 4.06 8.50 15.59
C PHE A 29 2.58 8.90 15.78
N ILE A 30 1.85 9.11 14.68
CA ILE A 30 0.41 9.43 14.71
C ILE A 30 -0.38 8.33 15.41
N ARG A 31 -0.10 7.05 15.13
CA ARG A 31 -0.71 5.91 15.83
C ARG A 31 -0.52 6.03 17.34
N THR A 32 0.72 6.24 17.80
CA THR A 32 1.02 6.35 19.23
C THR A 32 0.31 7.55 19.86
N ARG A 33 0.15 8.66 19.13
CA ARG A 33 -0.67 9.80 19.59
C ARG A 33 -2.15 9.45 19.71
N CYS A 34 -2.73 8.80 18.70
CA CYS A 34 -4.10 8.31 18.78
C CYS A 34 -4.33 7.41 20.01
N GLU A 35 -3.43 6.44 20.24
CA GLU A 35 -3.50 5.50 21.36
C GLU A 35 -3.40 6.23 22.71
N LYS A 36 -2.45 7.17 22.84
CA LYS A 36 -2.28 7.97 24.07
C LYS A 36 -3.53 8.80 24.41
N HIS A 37 -4.26 9.26 23.41
CA HIS A 37 -5.47 10.06 23.58
C HIS A 37 -6.77 9.22 23.58
N GLY A 38 -6.68 7.88 23.56
CA GLY A 38 -7.85 7.01 23.55
C GLY A 38 -8.73 7.18 22.31
N PHE A 39 -8.13 7.53 21.16
CA PHE A 39 -8.88 7.79 19.94
C PHE A 39 -9.49 6.50 19.37
N GLU A 40 -10.82 6.49 19.25
CA GLU A 40 -11.56 5.39 18.64
C GLU A 40 -12.02 5.72 17.22
N TYR A 41 -11.83 4.76 16.32
CA TYR A 41 -12.33 4.86 14.95
C TYR A 41 -13.78 4.42 14.90
N ALA A 42 -14.66 5.28 14.40
CA ALA A 42 -16.09 5.00 14.24
C ALA A 42 -16.35 4.06 13.05
N PHE A 43 -16.08 2.77 13.21
CA PHE A 43 -16.37 1.75 12.21
C PHE A 43 -17.84 1.30 12.26
N SER A 44 -18.39 0.90 11.12
CA SER A 44 -19.62 0.10 11.11
C SER A 44 -19.33 -1.32 11.61
N THR A 45 -20.29 -1.92 12.32
CA THR A 45 -20.22 -3.32 12.78
C THR A 45 -20.15 -4.30 11.61
N THR A 46 -20.69 -3.93 10.46
CA THR A 46 -20.69 -4.74 9.23
C THR A 46 -19.36 -4.74 8.47
N MET A 47 -18.42 -3.86 8.84
CA MET A 47 -17.14 -3.79 8.12
C MET A 47 -16.24 -4.97 8.43
N ALA A 48 -15.66 -5.54 7.38
CA ALA A 48 -14.66 -6.58 7.47
C ALA A 48 -13.37 -6.06 8.13
N ALA A 49 -12.59 -6.96 8.75
CA ALA A 49 -11.37 -6.60 9.46
C ALA A 49 -10.33 -5.90 8.56
N TRP A 50 -10.22 -6.31 7.28
CA TRP A 50 -9.29 -5.70 6.32
C TRP A 50 -9.73 -4.27 5.94
N GLU A 51 -11.03 -3.99 5.85
CA GLU A 51 -11.56 -2.65 5.58
C GLU A 51 -11.25 -1.71 6.73
N LYS A 52 -11.43 -2.19 7.97
CA LYS A 52 -11.06 -1.43 9.17
C LYS A 52 -9.57 -1.09 9.17
N ARG A 53 -8.70 -2.07 8.89
CA ARG A 53 -7.24 -1.84 8.76
C ARG A 53 -6.92 -0.83 7.66
N TYR A 54 -7.57 -0.92 6.51
CA TYR A 54 -7.38 0.01 5.40
C TYR A 54 -7.79 1.44 5.78
N VAL A 55 -8.94 1.63 6.42
CA VAL A 55 -9.41 2.94 6.85
C VAL A 55 -8.44 3.57 7.86
N VAL A 56 -7.97 2.78 8.83
CA VAL A 56 -6.98 3.23 9.83
C VAL A 56 -5.69 3.67 9.17
N ASP A 57 -5.12 2.81 8.34
CA ASP A 57 -3.86 3.07 7.64
C ASP A 57 -3.96 4.33 6.77
N LYS A 58 -5.05 4.44 6.00
CA LYS A 58 -5.28 5.56 5.09
C LYS A 58 -5.55 6.87 5.82
N ALA A 59 -6.30 6.85 6.92
CA ALA A 59 -6.54 8.05 7.72
C ALA A 59 -5.22 8.58 8.29
N ARG A 60 -4.39 7.72 8.89
CA ARG A 60 -3.07 8.10 9.43
C ARG A 60 -2.13 8.60 8.33
N PHE A 61 -2.12 7.95 7.18
CA PHE A 61 -1.34 8.40 6.03
C PHE A 61 -1.77 9.79 5.56
N LEU A 62 -3.07 10.08 5.49
CA LEU A 62 -3.53 11.42 5.07
C LEU A 62 -3.11 12.51 6.05
N VAL A 63 -3.15 12.25 7.36
CA VAL A 63 -2.67 13.20 8.37
C VAL A 63 -1.17 13.43 8.21
N ALA A 64 -0.38 12.36 8.07
CA ALA A 64 1.06 12.46 7.86
C ALA A 64 1.39 13.24 6.58
N LEU A 65 0.67 12.97 5.49
CA LEU A 65 0.87 13.60 4.19
C LEU A 65 0.60 15.10 4.26
N ARG A 66 -0.53 15.51 4.88
CA ARG A 66 -0.86 16.93 5.02
C ARG A 66 0.16 17.68 5.87
N ALA A 67 0.52 17.15 7.02
CA ALA A 67 1.54 17.75 7.87
C ALA A 67 2.91 17.87 7.14
N TYR A 68 3.27 16.89 6.30
CA TYR A 68 4.46 16.99 5.44
C TYR A 68 4.32 18.08 4.38
N GLU A 69 3.17 18.16 3.69
CA GLU A 69 2.88 19.18 2.67
C GLU A 69 2.84 20.60 3.25
N ASP A 70 2.37 20.74 4.48
CA ASP A 70 2.32 22.00 5.23
C ASP A 70 3.68 22.39 5.84
N GLY A 71 4.70 21.53 5.73
CA GLY A 71 6.05 21.80 6.22
C GLY A 71 6.25 21.60 7.73
N GLU A 72 5.33 20.93 8.42
CA GLU A 72 5.44 20.63 9.86
C GLU A 72 6.62 19.70 10.19
N PHE A 73 7.05 18.89 9.21
CA PHE A 73 8.23 18.04 9.32
C PHE A 73 8.84 17.71 7.95
N HIS A 74 10.06 17.17 7.97
CA HIS A 74 10.75 16.69 6.77
C HIS A 74 10.98 15.18 6.80
N LEU A 75 10.99 14.56 5.61
CA LEU A 75 11.34 13.16 5.44
C LEU A 75 12.78 13.01 4.96
N ARG A 76 13.54 12.10 5.57
CA ARG A 76 14.89 11.74 5.07
C ARG A 76 14.82 10.94 3.78
N VAL A 77 13.83 10.05 3.67
CA VAL A 77 13.50 9.33 2.44
C VAL A 77 12.29 10.04 1.82
N PRO A 78 12.42 10.64 0.62
CA PRO A 78 11.33 11.39 0.01
C PRO A 78 10.14 10.48 -0.27
N LEU A 79 8.94 11.07 -0.28
CA LEU A 79 7.74 10.36 -0.72
C LEU A 79 7.94 9.83 -2.14
N ALA A 80 7.49 8.59 -2.36
CA ALA A 80 7.49 8.01 -3.69
C ALA A 80 6.62 8.86 -4.62
N ARG A 81 7.22 9.36 -5.71
CA ARG A 81 6.45 10.10 -6.70
C ARG A 81 5.52 9.12 -7.46
N PRO A 82 4.23 9.44 -7.65
CA PRO A 82 3.27 8.49 -8.23
C PRO A 82 3.64 7.97 -9.62
N ASP A 83 4.30 8.80 -10.44
CA ASP A 83 4.87 8.45 -11.74
C ASP A 83 5.99 7.42 -11.60
N GLN A 84 6.98 7.66 -10.75
CA GLN A 84 8.10 6.75 -10.51
C GLN A 84 7.64 5.41 -9.92
N LEU A 85 6.67 5.46 -9.01
CA LEU A 85 6.09 4.25 -8.44
C LEU A 85 5.37 3.42 -9.52
N ARG A 86 4.61 4.09 -10.40
CA ARG A 86 3.94 3.43 -11.52
C ARG A 86 4.96 2.80 -12.48
N GLU A 87 6.02 3.52 -12.84
CA GLU A 87 7.09 3.01 -13.70
C GLU A 87 7.80 1.80 -13.07
N ALA A 88 8.10 1.84 -11.77
CA ALA A 88 8.73 0.72 -11.08
C ALA A 88 7.81 -0.52 -11.02
N VAL A 89 6.52 -0.32 -10.75
CA VAL A 89 5.53 -1.42 -10.81
C VAL A 89 5.46 -1.98 -12.22
N GLU A 90 5.40 -1.12 -13.23
CA GLU A 90 5.32 -1.47 -14.65
C GLU A 90 6.52 -2.29 -15.12
N ALA A 91 7.73 -1.87 -14.76
CA ALA A 91 8.96 -2.59 -15.08
C ALA A 91 8.97 -4.00 -14.47
N ASN A 92 8.45 -4.17 -13.25
CA ASN A 92 8.35 -5.49 -12.64
C ASN A 92 7.28 -6.36 -13.30
N ILE A 93 6.13 -5.79 -13.68
CA ILE A 93 5.11 -6.50 -14.46
C ILE A 93 5.71 -7.04 -15.76
N GLN A 94 6.38 -6.19 -16.54
CA GLN A 94 6.99 -6.57 -17.82
C GLN A 94 8.02 -7.70 -17.66
N ARG A 95 8.77 -7.72 -16.56
CA ARG A 95 9.74 -8.78 -16.23
C ARG A 95 9.06 -10.07 -15.77
N LEU A 96 7.96 -9.97 -15.02
CA LEU A 96 7.29 -11.13 -14.40
C LEU A 96 6.31 -11.83 -15.34
N THR A 97 5.54 -11.08 -16.14
CA THR A 97 4.55 -11.62 -17.08
C THR A 97 5.08 -12.76 -17.97
N PRO A 98 6.23 -12.66 -18.67
CA PRO A 98 6.71 -13.73 -19.54
C PRO A 98 7.19 -14.97 -18.78
N LEU A 99 7.35 -14.89 -17.45
CA LEU A 99 7.75 -16.00 -16.59
C LEU A 99 6.54 -16.78 -16.04
N LEU A 100 5.33 -16.27 -16.26
CA LEU A 100 4.13 -16.97 -15.84
C LEU A 100 3.92 -18.24 -16.68
N PRO A 101 3.60 -19.37 -16.05
CA PRO A 101 3.26 -20.58 -16.78
C PRO A 101 1.95 -20.37 -17.57
N SER A 102 1.78 -21.12 -18.66
CA SER A 102 0.54 -21.11 -19.45
C SER A 102 -0.64 -21.76 -18.71
N ARG A 103 -0.40 -22.39 -17.55
CA ARG A 103 -1.42 -23.05 -16.72
C ARG A 103 -1.11 -22.81 -15.23
N PRO A 104 -2.14 -22.71 -14.36
CA PRO A 104 -3.57 -22.64 -14.69
C PRO A 104 -3.95 -21.33 -15.39
N HIS A 105 -4.91 -21.38 -16.31
CA HIS A 105 -5.51 -20.18 -16.92
C HIS A 105 -6.82 -19.79 -16.26
N VAL A 106 -7.59 -20.73 -15.69
CA VAL A 106 -8.89 -20.41 -15.07
C VAL A 106 -8.76 -20.09 -13.57
N PHE A 107 -9.31 -18.95 -13.14
CA PHE A 107 -9.32 -18.52 -11.75
C PHE A 107 -10.69 -18.02 -11.32
N THR A 108 -11.15 -18.45 -10.15
CA THR A 108 -12.47 -18.06 -9.60
C THR A 108 -12.65 -16.55 -9.43
N ASN A 109 -11.55 -15.81 -9.20
CA ASN A 109 -11.54 -14.36 -9.12
C ASN A 109 -10.11 -13.81 -9.23
N LEU A 110 -9.99 -12.49 -9.35
CA LEU A 110 -8.71 -11.79 -9.45
C LEU A 110 -7.79 -11.98 -8.23
N SER A 111 -8.34 -12.24 -7.03
CA SER A 111 -7.50 -12.51 -5.85
C SER A 111 -6.80 -13.87 -5.96
N ALA A 112 -7.50 -14.90 -6.45
CA ALA A 112 -6.91 -16.20 -6.71
C ALA A 112 -5.80 -16.11 -7.78
N ALA A 113 -6.03 -15.35 -8.86
CA ALA A 113 -5.01 -15.11 -9.88
C ALA A 113 -3.79 -14.36 -9.33
N ARG A 114 -3.99 -13.32 -8.50
CA ARG A 114 -2.89 -12.62 -7.80
C ARG A 114 -2.07 -13.57 -6.94
N ASP A 115 -2.73 -14.44 -6.17
CA ASP A 115 -2.06 -15.36 -5.26
C ASP A 115 -1.26 -16.42 -6.03
N HIS A 116 -1.76 -16.86 -7.20
CA HIS A 116 -1.01 -17.68 -8.13
C HIS A 116 0.25 -16.95 -8.65
N VAL A 117 0.12 -15.71 -9.12
CA VAL A 117 1.28 -14.90 -9.56
C VAL A 117 2.31 -14.76 -8.45
N ARG A 118 1.87 -14.49 -7.20
CA ARG A 118 2.76 -14.42 -6.03
C ARG A 118 3.50 -15.74 -5.81
N HIS A 119 2.80 -16.87 -5.93
CA HIS A 119 3.38 -18.19 -5.76
C HIS A 119 4.45 -18.46 -6.82
N VAL A 120 4.13 -18.26 -8.10
CA VAL A 120 5.07 -18.42 -9.22
C VAL A 120 6.30 -17.54 -9.03
N ALA A 121 6.11 -16.26 -8.70
CA ALA A 121 7.21 -15.33 -8.43
C ALA A 121 8.13 -15.83 -7.31
N SER A 122 7.55 -16.45 -6.27
CA SER A 122 8.32 -17.06 -5.17
C SER A 122 9.08 -18.31 -5.62
N GLU A 123 8.44 -19.21 -6.36
CA GLU A 123 9.03 -20.47 -6.82
C GLU A 123 10.24 -20.24 -7.74
N ILE A 124 10.14 -19.26 -8.64
CA ILE A 124 11.24 -18.90 -9.56
C ILE A 124 12.28 -17.97 -8.92
N GLY A 125 12.12 -17.62 -7.64
CA GLY A 125 13.02 -16.72 -6.93
C GLY A 125 13.07 -15.30 -7.51
N PHE A 126 11.95 -14.83 -8.08
CA PHE A 126 11.86 -13.53 -8.75
C PHE A 126 12.32 -12.39 -7.83
N LYS A 127 13.26 -11.57 -8.32
CA LYS A 127 13.78 -10.42 -7.58
C LYS A 127 13.06 -9.14 -8.04
N TYR A 128 12.17 -8.67 -7.19
CA TYR A 128 11.48 -7.40 -7.39
C TYR A 128 12.47 -6.23 -7.33
N ILE A 129 12.34 -5.29 -8.26
CA ILE A 129 13.00 -3.99 -8.17
C ILE A 129 12.12 -3.12 -7.28
N HIS A 130 12.48 -3.00 -6.00
CA HIS A 130 11.70 -2.24 -5.03
C HIS A 130 11.79 -0.73 -5.28
N HIS A 131 10.75 -0.01 -4.89
CA HIS A 131 10.73 1.45 -4.90
C HIS A 131 11.04 2.01 -3.50
N PRO A 132 12.02 2.94 -3.36
CA PRO A 132 12.29 3.59 -2.07
C PRO A 132 11.04 4.24 -1.47
N GLY A 133 10.89 4.15 -0.15
CA GLY A 133 9.76 4.76 0.57
C GLY A 133 8.44 3.98 0.49
N VAL A 134 8.42 2.81 -0.15
CA VAL A 134 7.26 1.89 -0.14
C VAL A 134 7.66 0.60 0.58
N GLU A 135 6.83 0.12 1.50
CA GLU A 135 7.05 -1.17 2.14
C GLU A 135 7.10 -2.31 1.10
N THR A 136 8.11 -3.17 1.23
CA THR A 136 8.38 -4.27 0.30
C THR A 136 7.13 -5.09 -0.02
N TRP A 137 6.41 -5.55 1.01
CA TRP A 137 5.24 -6.41 0.82
C TRP A 137 4.07 -5.70 0.10
N LYS A 138 3.89 -4.38 0.31
CA LYS A 138 2.87 -3.58 -0.40
C LYS A 138 3.22 -3.46 -1.87
N PHE A 139 4.49 -3.16 -2.16
CA PHE A 139 4.98 -3.04 -3.52
C PHE A 139 4.82 -4.36 -4.28
N GLU A 140 5.24 -5.48 -3.69
CA GLU A 140 5.07 -6.82 -4.27
C GLU A 140 3.59 -7.15 -4.50
N MET A 141 2.70 -6.82 -3.56
CA MET A 141 1.27 -7.00 -3.75
C MET A 141 0.73 -6.21 -4.94
N TRP A 142 1.17 -4.97 -5.15
CA TRP A 142 0.76 -4.17 -6.32
C TRP A 142 1.26 -4.77 -7.63
N VAL A 143 2.51 -5.23 -7.68
CA VAL A 143 3.07 -5.91 -8.85
C VAL A 143 2.27 -7.17 -9.16
N ASN A 144 2.07 -8.04 -8.17
CA ASN A 144 1.36 -9.32 -8.37
C ASN A 144 -0.09 -9.10 -8.81
N PHE A 145 -0.78 -8.13 -8.21
CA PHE A 145 -2.16 -7.82 -8.57
C PHE A 145 -2.28 -7.28 -10.00
N ASN A 146 -1.43 -6.32 -10.38
CA ASN A 146 -1.48 -5.74 -11.72
C ASN A 146 -0.98 -6.71 -12.80
N THR A 147 -0.03 -7.59 -12.47
CA THR A 147 0.40 -8.67 -13.36
C THR A 147 -0.78 -9.62 -13.63
N ALA A 148 -1.49 -10.06 -12.59
CA ALA A 148 -2.67 -10.90 -12.74
C ALA A 148 -3.76 -10.23 -13.58
N ARG A 149 -4.05 -8.95 -13.32
CA ARG A 149 -5.02 -8.17 -14.10
C ARG A 149 -4.66 -8.11 -15.58
N ARG A 150 -3.38 -7.87 -15.92
CA ARG A 150 -2.93 -7.82 -17.31
C ARG A 150 -2.93 -9.17 -17.99
N ALA A 151 -2.64 -10.24 -17.25
CA ALA A 151 -2.78 -11.60 -17.76
C ALA A 151 -4.25 -11.90 -18.17
N PHE A 152 -5.24 -11.40 -17.42
CA PHE A 152 -6.65 -11.44 -17.88
C PHE A 152 -6.89 -10.59 -19.12
N GLU A 153 -6.44 -9.34 -19.12
CA GLU A 153 -6.60 -8.42 -20.27
C GLU A 153 -5.96 -8.97 -21.56
N ALA A 154 -4.90 -9.77 -21.43
CA ALA A 154 -4.22 -10.45 -22.53
C ALA A 154 -4.78 -11.85 -22.88
N GLY A 155 -5.83 -12.32 -22.19
CA GLY A 155 -6.41 -13.65 -22.41
C GLY A 155 -5.52 -14.82 -21.96
N MET A 156 -4.48 -14.55 -21.17
CA MET A 156 -3.67 -15.61 -20.54
C MET A 156 -4.43 -16.27 -19.40
N PHE A 157 -5.25 -15.48 -18.68
CA PHE A 157 -6.12 -15.94 -17.61
C PHE A 157 -7.60 -15.76 -18.00
N GLU A 158 -8.44 -16.65 -17.49
CA GLU A 158 -9.89 -16.75 -17.69
C GLU A 158 -10.58 -16.81 -16.32
N THR A 159 -11.80 -16.29 -16.24
CA THR A 159 -12.66 -16.33 -15.03
C THR A 159 -13.76 -17.35 -15.17
#